data_AF-A0A816HSQ3-F1
#
_entry.id   AF-A0A816HSQ3-F1
#
_cell.length_a   1.000
_cell.length_b   1.000
_cell.length_c   1.000
_cell.angle_alpha   90.00
_cell.angle_beta   90.00
_cell.angle_gamma   90.00
#
_symmetry.space_group_name_H-M   'P 1'
#
loop_
_entity.id
_entity.type
_entity.pdbx_description
1 polymer ?
#
loop_
_entity_poly.entity_id
_entity_poly.type
_entity_poly.pdbx_seq_one_letter_code
_entity_poly.pdbx_strand_id
1 'polypeptide(L)'
;TEDDMYMIPRTFAAQQNNDECVLFNHSCEPNCGFDTGDGNTIVASRDIAVGEELTYDYHFLETEPSLIRGLECKCETPSCVGRLMFDRYRDEEFQKRHYDHMSPYLQARVRELKTKW
;
A
#
# COMPACT_ATOMS: atom_id res chain seq x y z
N THR A 1 -22.97 15.44 24.46
CA THR A 1 -24.22 14.67 24.71
C THR A 1 -24.02 13.29 24.11
N GLU A 2 -24.98 12.35 24.12
CA GLU A 2 -24.81 11.06 23.41
C GLU A 2 -24.49 11.26 21.90
N ASP A 3 -24.77 12.46 21.37
CA ASP A 3 -24.47 12.90 20.00
C ASP A 3 -22.98 12.97 19.64
N ASP A 4 -22.06 12.88 20.62
CA ASP A 4 -20.60 12.92 20.39
C ASP A 4 -19.93 11.53 20.53
N MET A 5 -20.72 10.46 20.59
CA MET A 5 -20.23 9.08 20.76
C MET A 5 -20.30 8.31 19.44
N TYR A 6 -19.15 7.78 18.99
CA TYR A 6 -19.04 6.99 17.77
C TYR A 6 -18.71 5.54 18.11
N MET A 7 -19.49 4.60 17.58
CA MET A 7 -19.29 3.17 17.77
C MET A 7 -18.40 2.58 16.68
N ILE A 8 -17.34 1.90 17.07
CA ILE A 8 -16.52 1.11 16.14
C ILE A 8 -17.28 -0.19 15.84
N PRO A 9 -17.47 -0.56 14.55
CA PRO A 9 -18.10 -1.83 14.19
C PRO A 9 -17.40 -3.02 14.85
N ARG A 10 -18.18 -3.91 15.47
CA ARG A 10 -17.62 -5.08 16.18
C ARG A 10 -17.12 -6.18 15.26
N THR A 11 -17.51 -6.16 13.99
CA THR A 11 -17.11 -7.15 12.98
C THR A 11 -16.81 -6.45 11.67
N PHE A 12 -15.94 -7.07 10.87
CA PHE A 12 -15.63 -6.59 9.52
C PHE A 12 -16.88 -6.51 8.63
N ALA A 13 -17.80 -7.49 8.75
CA ALA A 13 -19.06 -7.50 8.00
C ALA A 13 -20.03 -6.36 8.40
N ALA A 14 -19.88 -5.82 9.61
CA ALA A 14 -20.67 -4.67 10.06
C ALA A 14 -20.01 -3.32 9.69
N GLN A 15 -18.79 -3.35 9.14
CA GLN A 15 -18.11 -2.15 8.67
C GLN A 15 -18.69 -1.74 7.32
N GLN A 16 -19.17 -0.50 7.22
CA GLN A 16 -19.52 0.09 5.94
C GLN A 16 -18.22 0.55 5.27
N ASN A 17 -17.76 -0.22 4.31
CA ASN A 17 -16.63 0.15 3.47
C ASN A 17 -17.16 0.90 2.25
N ASN A 18 -16.85 2.19 2.16
CA ASN A 18 -17.29 3.03 1.04
C ASN A 18 -16.36 2.93 -0.18
N ASP A 19 -15.16 2.37 0.00
CA ASP A 19 -14.15 2.25 -1.04
C ASP A 19 -13.77 0.77 -1.23
N GLU A 20 -13.86 0.25 -2.44
CA GLU A 20 -13.58 -1.18 -2.73
C GLU A 20 -12.09 -1.53 -2.54
N CYS A 21 -11.21 -0.55 -2.71
CA CYS A 21 -9.76 -0.73 -2.58
C CYS A 21 -9.32 -1.14 -1.17
N VAL A 22 -10.16 -0.95 -0.14
CA VAL A 22 -9.88 -1.43 1.22
C VAL A 22 -9.85 -2.96 1.31
N LEU A 23 -10.38 -3.64 0.29
CA LEU A 23 -10.37 -5.10 0.19
C LEU A 23 -9.13 -5.64 -0.53
N PHE A 24 -8.33 -4.78 -1.15
CA PHE A 24 -7.19 -5.23 -1.95
C PHE A 24 -6.06 -5.64 -1.01
N ASN A 25 -5.61 -6.88 -1.17
CA ASN A 25 -4.53 -7.42 -0.36
C ASN A 25 -3.16 -6.92 -0.81
N HIS A 26 -2.19 -7.14 0.05
CA HIS A 26 -0.80 -6.90 -0.28
C HIS A 26 -0.22 -8.01 -1.18
N SER A 27 0.53 -7.61 -2.20
CA SER A 27 1.50 -8.46 -2.89
C SER A 27 2.85 -7.77 -3.02
N CYS A 28 3.95 -8.53 -2.89
CA CYS A 28 5.30 -8.04 -3.20
C CYS A 28 5.56 -7.92 -4.71
N GLU A 29 4.74 -8.59 -5.54
CA GLU A 29 4.70 -8.42 -7.00
C GLU A 29 3.27 -8.02 -7.40
N PRO A 30 2.84 -6.78 -7.10
CA PRO A 30 1.46 -6.35 -7.29
C PRO A 30 1.10 -6.13 -8.75
N ASN A 31 -0.20 -6.15 -9.04
CA ASN A 31 -0.77 -5.78 -10.35
C ASN A 31 -1.45 -4.39 -10.34
N CYS A 32 -1.47 -3.72 -9.18
CA CYS A 32 -1.92 -2.35 -9.04
C CYS A 32 -0.88 -1.45 -8.34
N GLY A 33 -1.00 -0.14 -8.55
CA GLY A 33 -0.17 0.90 -7.93
C GLY A 33 -0.93 2.23 -7.81
N PHE A 34 -0.30 3.24 -7.22
CA PHE A 34 -0.93 4.57 -7.09
C PHE A 34 -0.80 5.38 -8.38
N ASP A 35 -1.85 6.12 -8.71
CA ASP A 35 -1.74 7.22 -9.66
C ASP A 35 -0.97 8.38 -9.01
N THR A 36 0.16 8.73 -9.61
CA THR A 36 1.05 9.77 -9.06
C THR A 36 0.52 11.19 -9.22
N GLY A 37 -0.51 11.39 -10.04
CA GLY A 37 -1.13 12.69 -10.32
C GLY A 37 -2.10 13.14 -9.23
N ASP A 38 -2.87 12.24 -8.64
CA ASP A 38 -3.82 12.54 -7.55
C ASP A 38 -3.43 11.97 -6.18
N GLY A 39 -2.65 10.88 -6.16
CA GLY A 39 -2.18 10.20 -4.95
C GLY A 39 -3.21 9.40 -4.17
N ASN A 40 -4.45 9.32 -4.63
CA ASN A 40 -5.54 8.64 -3.94
C ASN A 40 -6.27 7.61 -4.82
N THR A 41 -5.90 7.50 -6.11
CA THR A 41 -6.43 6.49 -7.02
C THR A 41 -5.47 5.31 -7.15
N ILE A 42 -6.03 4.09 -7.10
CA ILE A 42 -5.31 2.86 -7.45
C ILE A 42 -5.58 2.54 -8.91
N VAL A 43 -4.52 2.33 -9.69
CA VAL A 43 -4.56 1.99 -11.11
C VAL A 43 -3.85 0.66 -11.38
N ALA A 44 -4.22 -0.02 -12.45
CA ALA A 44 -3.53 -1.22 -12.89
C ALA A 44 -2.12 -0.87 -13.40
N SER A 45 -1.09 -1.64 -13.00
CA SER A 45 0.29 -1.48 -13.48
C SER A 45 0.57 -2.28 -14.76
N ARG A 46 -0.34 -3.19 -15.12
CA ARG A 46 -0.34 -4.02 -16.33
C ARG A 46 -1.75 -4.51 -16.63
N ASP A 47 -1.93 -5.21 -17.75
CA ASP A 47 -3.17 -5.96 -18.01
C ASP A 47 -3.41 -7.01 -16.92
N ILE A 48 -4.66 -7.12 -16.46
CA ILE A 48 -5.11 -8.01 -15.38
C ILE A 48 -6.12 -9.00 -15.95
N ALA A 49 -5.89 -10.30 -15.72
CA ALA A 49 -6.79 -11.33 -16.22
C ALA A 49 -8.07 -11.42 -15.37
N VAL A 50 -9.17 -11.90 -15.98
CA VAL A 50 -10.41 -12.16 -15.24
C VAL A 50 -10.16 -13.23 -14.17
N GLY A 51 -10.54 -12.92 -12.93
CA GLY A 51 -10.34 -13.80 -11.78
C GLY A 51 -8.98 -13.67 -11.10
N GLU A 52 -8.07 -12.85 -11.63
CA GLU A 52 -6.84 -12.48 -10.95
C GLU A 52 -7.16 -11.54 -9.77
N GLU A 53 -6.55 -11.78 -8.61
CA GLU A 53 -6.73 -10.94 -7.42
C GLU A 53 -6.10 -9.56 -7.62
N LEU A 54 -6.82 -8.49 -7.29
CA LEU A 54 -6.28 -7.13 -7.31
C LEU A 54 -5.44 -6.89 -6.05
N THR A 55 -4.18 -6.52 -6.25
CA THR A 55 -3.21 -6.36 -5.16
C THR A 55 -2.34 -5.13 -5.37
N TYR A 56 -1.90 -4.50 -4.28
CA TYR A 56 -0.92 -3.42 -4.32
C TYR A 56 0.15 -3.61 -3.23
N ASP A 57 1.34 -3.04 -3.41
CA ASP A 57 2.36 -3.11 -2.36
C ASP A 57 2.04 -2.10 -1.26
N TYR A 58 1.74 -2.55 -0.05
CA TYR A 58 1.43 -1.67 1.08
C TYR A 58 2.60 -0.76 1.43
N HIS A 59 3.84 -1.16 1.10
CA HIS A 59 5.01 -0.30 1.25
C HIS A 59 4.94 0.97 0.41
N PHE A 60 4.04 1.07 -0.58
CA PHE A 60 3.84 2.27 -1.39
C PHE A 60 3.07 3.39 -0.66
N LEU A 61 2.44 3.09 0.47
CA LEU A 61 1.58 4.02 1.19
C LEU A 61 2.36 4.99 2.09
N GLU A 62 3.16 4.44 3.02
CA GLU A 62 3.59 5.15 4.23
C GLU A 62 4.97 4.67 4.70
N THR A 63 5.66 5.49 5.50
CA THR A 63 7.02 5.18 6.01
C THR A 63 7.04 4.57 7.42
N GLU A 64 5.95 4.68 8.17
CA GLU A 64 5.80 4.11 9.51
C GLU A 64 4.31 3.84 9.83
N PRO A 65 3.75 2.71 9.39
CA PRO A 65 2.36 2.41 9.69
C PRO A 65 2.27 1.73 11.04
N SER A 66 1.82 2.50 12.02
CA SER A 66 1.57 2.04 13.39
C SER A 66 0.61 0.83 13.48
N LEU A 67 -0.24 0.61 12.48
CA LEU A 67 -1.27 -0.44 12.49
C LEU A 67 -0.87 -1.76 11.81
N ILE A 68 0.03 -1.74 10.82
CA ILE A 68 0.34 -2.92 9.99
C ILE A 68 1.84 -3.23 9.90
N ARG A 69 2.69 -2.47 10.59
CA ARG A 69 4.12 -2.79 10.69
C ARG A 69 4.30 -4.14 11.40
N GLY A 70 5.09 -5.00 10.78
CA GLY A 70 5.35 -6.34 11.29
C GLY A 70 4.26 -7.36 10.92
N LEU A 71 3.33 -7.04 10.02
CA LEU A 71 2.39 -8.02 9.48
C LEU A 71 3.14 -9.08 8.66
N GLU A 72 2.80 -10.36 8.87
CA GLU A 72 3.32 -11.48 8.08
C GLU A 72 2.69 -11.46 6.69
N CYS A 73 3.53 -11.45 5.65
CA CYS A 73 3.10 -11.45 4.27
C CYS A 73 2.82 -12.86 3.78
N LYS A 74 1.66 -13.05 3.14
CA LYS A 74 1.18 -14.34 2.60
C LYS A 74 0.92 -14.28 1.08
N CYS A 75 1.59 -13.39 0.36
CA CYS A 75 1.38 -13.24 -1.08
C CYS A 75 2.00 -14.36 -1.92
N GLU A 76 2.87 -15.19 -1.33
CA GLU A 76 3.51 -16.36 -1.96
C GLU A 76 4.32 -16.09 -3.25
N THR A 77 4.58 -14.82 -3.58
CA THR A 77 5.39 -14.47 -4.75
C THR A 77 6.87 -14.84 -4.54
N PRO A 78 7.64 -15.13 -5.62
CA PRO A 78 9.06 -15.51 -5.51
C PRO A 78 9.93 -14.45 -4.81
N SER A 79 9.58 -13.16 -4.96
CA SER A 79 10.28 -12.05 -4.32
C SER A 79 9.67 -11.58 -2.99
N CYS A 80 8.81 -12.40 -2.37
CA CYS A 80 8.16 -12.08 -1.11
C CYS A 80 9.18 -11.75 0.00
N VAL A 81 8.99 -10.63 0.69
CA VAL A 81 9.86 -10.18 1.79
C VAL A 81 9.48 -10.79 3.15
N GLY A 82 8.40 -11.58 3.20
CA GLY A 82 7.92 -12.29 4.38
C GLY A 82 7.26 -11.42 5.45
N ARG A 83 7.68 -10.16 5.63
CA ARG A 83 7.12 -9.26 6.65
C ARG A 83 7.13 -7.80 6.20
N LEU A 84 6.04 -7.08 6.48
CA LEU A 84 5.90 -5.67 6.08
C LEU A 84 6.57 -4.73 7.09
N MET A 85 7.65 -4.06 6.69
CA MET A 85 8.47 -3.24 7.60
C MET A 85 8.48 -1.74 7.26
N PHE A 86 8.01 -1.36 6.06
CA PHE A 86 7.80 0.04 5.63
C PHE A 86 9.05 0.93 5.59
N ASP A 87 10.21 0.29 5.57
CA ASP A 87 11.53 0.91 5.39
C ASP A 87 12.07 0.77 3.96
N ARG A 88 11.42 -0.04 3.11
CA ARG A 88 11.87 -0.36 1.74
C ARG A 88 12.04 0.85 0.83
N TYR A 89 11.33 1.95 1.08
CA TYR A 89 11.53 3.18 0.32
C TYR A 89 12.95 3.75 0.44
N ARG A 90 13.76 3.27 1.40
CA ARG A 90 15.17 3.63 1.57
C ARG A 90 16.11 2.81 0.65
N ASP A 91 15.65 1.70 0.11
CA ASP A 91 16.43 0.84 -0.79
C ASP A 91 16.42 1.40 -2.22
N GLU A 92 17.60 1.60 -2.82
CA GLU A 92 17.71 2.23 -4.14
C GLU A 92 17.13 1.37 -5.28
N GLU A 93 17.27 0.04 -5.20
CA GLU A 93 16.73 -0.85 -6.23
C GLU A 93 15.21 -0.90 -6.17
N PHE A 94 14.64 -0.90 -4.97
CA PHE A 94 13.20 -0.76 -4.75
C PHE A 94 12.68 0.58 -5.29
N GLN A 95 13.38 1.68 -5.02
CA GLN A 95 13.03 2.98 -5.59
C GLN A 95 13.02 2.91 -7.12
N LYS A 96 14.09 2.45 -7.77
CA LYS A 96 14.20 2.40 -9.24
C LYS A 96 13.06 1.61 -9.88
N ARG A 97 12.62 0.53 -9.24
CA ARG A 97 11.57 -0.36 -9.80
C ARG A 97 10.16 0.16 -9.57
N HIS A 98 9.91 0.87 -8.48
CA HIS A 98 8.54 1.10 -8.03
C HIS A 98 8.16 2.57 -7.87
N TYR A 99 9.09 3.52 -8.04
CA TYR A 99 8.86 4.94 -7.77
C TYR A 99 7.60 5.50 -8.45
N ASP A 100 7.32 5.11 -9.69
CA ASP A 100 6.16 5.59 -10.46
C ASP A 100 4.81 4.98 -10.04
N HIS A 101 4.82 4.06 -9.07
CA HIS A 101 3.62 3.43 -8.49
C HIS A 101 3.48 3.72 -6.99
N MET A 102 4.45 4.44 -6.41
CA MET A 102 4.41 4.88 -5.02
C MET A 102 3.42 6.03 -4.84
N SER A 103 2.85 6.16 -3.63
CA SER A 103 2.07 7.35 -3.30
C SER A 103 2.93 8.62 -3.44
N PRO A 104 2.34 9.78 -3.77
CA PRO A 104 3.08 11.04 -3.85
C PRO A 104 3.82 11.39 -2.55
N TYR A 105 3.26 10.99 -1.41
CA TYR A 105 3.91 11.11 -0.11
C TYR A 105 5.23 10.34 -0.07
N LEU A 106 5.22 9.07 -0.47
CA LEU A 106 6.43 8.24 -0.43
C LEU A 106 7.46 8.69 -1.47
N GLN A 107 7.01 9.12 -2.65
CA GLN A 107 7.88 9.74 -3.65
C GLN A 107 8.58 10.99 -3.08
N ALA A 108 7.86 11.83 -2.32
CA ALA A 108 8.47 12.99 -1.66
C ALA A 108 9.55 12.57 -0.65
N ARG A 109 9.32 11.51 0.13
CA ARG A 109 10.31 10.95 1.05
C ARG A 109 11.54 10.42 0.35
N VAL A 110 11.38 9.75 -0.79
CA VAL A 110 12.51 9.30 -1.62
C VAL A 110 13.33 10.48 -2.13
N ARG A 111 12.68 11.56 -2.59
CA ARG A 111 13.37 12.79 -3.03
C ARG A 111 14.16 13.44 -1.91
N GLU A 112 13.59 13.52 -0.70
CA GLU A 112 14.27 14.04 0.49
C GLU A 112 15.51 13.22 0.90
N LEU A 113 15.49 11.90 0.69
CA LEU A 113 16.67 11.08 0.94
C LEU A 113 17.79 11.43 -0.04
N LYS A 114 17.48 11.58 -1.33
CA LYS A 114 18.46 11.87 -2.38
C LYS A 114 19.06 13.28 -2.29
N THR A 115 18.44 14.23 -1.61
CA THR A 115 18.98 15.59 -1.42
C THR A 115 19.86 15.71 -0.17
N LYS A 116 19.83 14.73 0.74
CA LYS A 116 20.63 14.71 1.96
C LYS A 116 22.03 14.10 1.76
N TRP A 117 22.30 13.49 0.61
CA TRP A 117 23.54 12.80 0.28
C TRP A 117 24.13 13.33 -1.01
#